data_AF-A0AA40KFA3-F1
#
_entry.id   AF-A0AA40KFA3-F1
#
_cell.length_a   1.000
_cell.length_b   1.000
_cell.length_c   1.000
_cell.angle_alpha   90.00
_cell.angle_beta   90.00
_cell.angle_gamma   90.00
#
_symmetry.space_group_name_H-M   'P 1'
#
loop_
_entity.id
_entity.type
_entity.pdbx_description
1 polymer ?
#
loop_
_entity_poly.entity_id
_entity_poly.type
_entity_poly.pdbx_seq_one_letter_code
_entity_poly.pdbx_strand_id
1 'polypeptide(L)'
;MAVSRLCTAFRQITISRGSNIIARYCSSHVLKECNNILHFSNVSKNAFTVVPLNVHIKFMPKTLNIDFRNPESTTRKNINEIPLSKYILPMEEPLIKQPIKQDLPLIDSSFQLPPTENTLEKLAIRLIVIRRKKMKKHKRKKLRKRMKFAWARIRANRNIAKEKAFQVELLAQIKQAHMFDAQKYVEERLAILDKEILPKSYRGEILPVEIIKKFIQQKIQKRIRKYRRPRIKLD
;
A
#
# COMPACT_ATOMS: atom_id res chain seq x y z
N MET A 1 5.83 -32.12 -27.09
CA MET A 1 4.79 -32.87 -26.35
C MET A 1 4.26 -32.16 -25.09
N ALA A 2 5.01 -31.26 -24.43
CA ALA A 2 4.55 -30.61 -23.17
C ALA A 2 3.63 -29.38 -23.37
N VAL A 3 3.83 -28.62 -24.45
CA VAL A 3 3.09 -27.37 -24.71
C VAL A 3 1.61 -27.61 -25.03
N SER A 4 1.30 -28.71 -25.73
CA SER A 4 -0.07 -29.09 -26.07
C SER A 4 -0.91 -29.47 -24.85
N ARG A 5 -0.28 -30.02 -23.80
CA ARG A 5 -0.96 -30.37 -22.53
C ARG A 5 -1.36 -29.14 -21.71
N LEU A 6 -0.55 -28.08 -21.75
CA LEU A 6 -0.87 -26.81 -21.09
C LEU A 6 -2.04 -26.11 -21.81
N CYS A 7 -2.05 -26.11 -23.14
CA CYS A 7 -3.14 -25.52 -23.91
C CYS A 7 -4.49 -26.24 -23.70
N THR A 8 -4.51 -27.56 -23.48
CA THR A 8 -5.74 -28.27 -23.10
C THR A 8 -6.19 -27.93 -21.68
N ALA A 9 -5.25 -27.76 -20.74
CA ALA A 9 -5.57 -27.39 -19.36
C ALA A 9 -6.18 -25.97 -19.25
N PHE A 10 -5.67 -25.00 -20.01
CA PHE A 10 -6.23 -23.63 -20.01
C PHE A 10 -7.59 -23.54 -20.72
N ARG A 11 -7.89 -24.43 -21.67
CA ARG A 11 -9.21 -24.48 -22.34
C ARG A 11 -10.32 -25.04 -21.47
N GLN A 12 -9.99 -25.75 -20.38
CA GLN A 12 -10.95 -26.28 -19.42
C GLN A 12 -11.28 -25.29 -18.28
N ILE A 13 -10.58 -24.15 -18.21
CA ILE A 13 -10.87 -23.12 -17.21
C ILE A 13 -12.03 -22.25 -17.72
N THR A 14 -13.26 -22.67 -17.43
CA THR A 14 -14.45 -21.84 -17.59
C THR A 14 -14.48 -20.81 -16.45
N ILE A 15 -14.10 -19.56 -16.74
CA ILE A 15 -14.30 -18.45 -15.80
C ILE A 15 -15.79 -18.10 -15.83
N SER A 16 -16.55 -18.66 -14.90
CA SER A 16 -17.92 -18.23 -14.64
C SER A 16 -17.91 -16.75 -14.28
N ARG A 17 -18.65 -15.94 -15.04
CA ARG A 17 -18.75 -14.48 -14.86
C ARG A 17 -19.66 -14.10 -13.69
N GLY A 18 -19.70 -14.93 -12.66
CA GLY A 18 -20.54 -14.80 -11.47
C GLY A 18 -19.73 -15.12 -10.23
N SER A 19 -19.65 -14.12 -9.34
CA SER A 19 -19.20 -14.20 -7.94
C SER A 19 -17.77 -14.72 -7.67
N ASN A 20 -16.79 -13.82 -7.73
CA ASN A 20 -15.65 -13.86 -6.81
C ASN A 20 -15.84 -12.77 -5.75
N ILE A 21 -16.71 -13.05 -4.78
CA ILE A 21 -16.69 -12.35 -3.50
C ILE A 21 -15.41 -12.84 -2.81
N ILE A 22 -14.33 -12.07 -2.98
CA ILE A 22 -13.16 -12.21 -2.13
C ILE A 22 -13.63 -11.83 -0.74
N ALA A 23 -13.92 -12.85 0.08
CA ALA A 23 -14.16 -12.72 1.50
C ALA A 23 -12.91 -12.14 2.15
N ARG A 24 -12.83 -10.81 2.20
CA ARG A 24 -11.94 -10.12 3.13
C ARG A 24 -12.57 -10.30 4.50
N TYR A 25 -12.00 -11.21 5.29
CA TYR A 25 -12.11 -11.18 6.74
C TYR A 25 -11.56 -9.83 7.23
N CYS A 26 -12.42 -8.83 7.31
CA CYS A 26 -12.20 -7.64 8.12
C CYS A 26 -12.89 -7.89 9.45
N SER A 27 -12.09 -7.95 10.51
CA SER A 27 -12.53 -8.08 11.89
C SER A 27 -13.65 -7.09 12.20
N SER A 28 -14.72 -7.60 12.81
CA SER A 28 -15.77 -6.83 13.47
C SER A 28 -15.17 -5.98 14.59
N HIS A 29 -14.77 -4.76 14.26
CA HIS A 29 -14.59 -3.69 15.25
C HIS A 29 -15.32 -2.45 14.74
N VAL A 30 -16.59 -2.36 15.12
CA VAL A 30 -17.34 -1.12 15.35
C VAL A 30 -17.16 -0.07 14.26
N LEU A 31 -18.03 -0.12 13.25
CA LEU A 31 -18.36 1.02 12.40
C LEU A 31 -18.88 2.15 13.31
N LYS A 32 -17.99 3.03 13.73
CA LYS A 32 -18.38 4.41 14.05
C LYS A 32 -18.68 5.06 12.72
N GLU A 33 -19.94 5.41 12.51
CA GLU A 33 -20.38 6.32 11.46
C GLU A 33 -19.54 7.61 11.55
N CYS A 34 -18.54 7.73 10.69
CA CYS A 34 -17.83 8.98 10.51
C CYS A 34 -18.73 9.89 9.67
N ASN A 35 -19.58 10.68 10.34
CA ASN A 35 -20.24 11.82 9.75
C ASN A 35 -19.16 12.83 9.33
N ASN A 36 -18.67 12.71 8.09
CA ASN A 36 -17.71 13.64 7.52
C ASN A 36 -18.46 14.92 7.11
N ILE A 37 -18.58 15.86 8.04
CA ILE A 37 -19.03 17.23 7.74
C ILE A 37 -17.90 17.92 6.97
N LEU A 38 -18.13 18.18 5.68
CA LEU A 38 -17.20 18.91 4.82
C LEU A 38 -17.49 20.41 4.93
N HIS A 39 -16.72 21.11 5.76
CA HIS A 39 -16.78 22.56 5.88
C HIS A 39 -16.06 23.18 4.67
N PHE A 40 -16.81 23.71 3.70
CA PHE A 40 -16.25 24.57 2.66
C PHE A 40 -16.25 26.02 3.16
N SER A 41 -15.09 26.55 3.51
CA SER A 41 -14.90 27.99 3.71
C SER A 41 -14.40 28.60 2.40
N ASN A 42 -15.31 29.09 1.56
CA ASN A 42 -14.92 29.91 0.41
C ASN A 42 -14.59 31.32 0.90
N VAL A 43 -13.32 31.69 0.88
CA VAL A 43 -12.88 33.08 1.11
C VAL A 43 -12.97 33.79 -0.24
N SER A 44 -14.09 34.48 -0.45
CA SER A 44 -14.21 35.52 -1.47
C SER A 44 -14.37 36.86 -0.74
N LYS A 45 -13.49 37.81 -1.05
CA LYS A 45 -13.58 39.19 -0.57
C LYS A 45 -14.75 39.83 -1.31
N ASN A 46 -15.92 39.91 -0.67
CA ASN A 46 -16.88 41.01 -0.75
C ASN A 46 -18.05 40.68 0.19
N ALA A 47 -18.40 41.64 1.04
CA ALA A 47 -19.31 41.48 2.17
C ALA A 47 -20.73 41.11 1.73
N PHE A 48 -21.23 39.98 2.23
CA PHE A 48 -22.61 39.76 2.71
C PHE A 48 -22.55 38.58 3.69
N THR A 49 -23.21 38.70 4.84
CA THR A 49 -23.32 37.64 5.86
C THR A 49 -24.11 36.47 5.30
N VAL A 50 -23.43 35.45 4.79
CA VAL A 50 -24.04 34.20 4.34
C VAL A 50 -23.79 33.13 5.40
N VAL A 51 -24.88 32.64 6.00
CA VAL A 51 -24.92 31.52 6.95
C VAL A 51 -24.29 30.28 6.30
N PRO A 52 -23.38 29.55 6.97
CA PRO A 52 -22.79 28.35 6.38
C PRO A 52 -23.84 27.25 6.23
N LEU A 53 -24.25 26.97 4.99
CA LEU A 53 -25.16 25.88 4.66
C LEU A 53 -24.40 24.56 4.76
N ASN A 54 -24.68 23.79 5.83
CA ASN A 54 -24.12 22.44 6.00
C ASN A 54 -24.83 21.47 5.04
N VAL A 55 -24.21 21.17 3.90
CA VAL A 55 -24.74 20.21 2.92
C VAL A 55 -24.31 18.80 3.33
N HIS A 56 -25.28 17.93 3.62
CA HIS A 56 -25.02 16.53 3.94
C HIS A 56 -25.13 15.67 2.68
N ILE A 57 -24.00 15.36 2.03
CA ILE A 57 -23.96 14.53 0.84
C ILE A 57 -23.87 13.04 1.25
N LYS A 58 -24.90 12.24 0.94
CA LYS A 58 -24.86 10.78 1.06
C LYS A 58 -24.61 10.16 -0.31
N PHE A 59 -23.57 9.35 -0.44
CA PHE A 59 -23.25 8.69 -1.71
C PHE A 59 -23.78 7.25 -1.67
N MET A 60 -24.76 6.95 -2.52
CA MET A 60 -25.20 5.58 -2.81
C MET A 60 -24.98 5.28 -4.30
N PRO A 61 -24.56 4.06 -4.67
CA PRO A 61 -24.31 3.72 -6.05
C PRO A 61 -25.64 3.78 -6.83
N LYS A 62 -25.71 4.69 -7.81
CA LYS A 62 -26.80 4.96 -8.77
C LYS A 62 -27.81 6.08 -8.44
N THR A 63 -27.71 6.78 -7.30
CA THR A 63 -28.49 8.01 -7.07
C THR A 63 -27.70 9.02 -6.24
N LEU A 64 -27.64 10.27 -6.71
CA LEU A 64 -27.07 11.41 -5.97
C LEU A 64 -28.24 12.26 -5.44
N ASN A 65 -28.66 12.02 -4.20
CA ASN A 65 -29.64 12.87 -3.51
C ASN A 65 -28.89 13.95 -2.73
N ILE A 66 -29.17 15.22 -3.05
CA ILE A 66 -28.67 16.39 -2.33
C ILE A 66 -29.85 17.02 -1.62
N ASP A 67 -29.97 16.75 -0.31
CA ASP A 67 -31.04 17.31 0.52
C ASP A 67 -30.58 18.62 1.18
N PHE A 68 -31.21 19.74 0.82
CA PHE A 68 -31.01 21.03 1.49
C PHE A 68 -31.91 21.10 2.74
N ARG A 69 -31.46 20.54 3.86
CA ARG A 69 -32.19 20.64 5.14
C ARG A 69 -31.87 21.97 5.83
N ASN A 70 -32.89 22.80 6.04
CA ASN A 70 -32.80 24.03 6.83
C ASN A 70 -32.48 23.70 8.31
N PRO A 71 -31.50 24.35 8.97
CA PRO A 71 -31.11 24.05 10.34
C PRO A 71 -31.93 24.87 11.35
N GLU A 72 -33.24 24.66 11.40
CA GLU A 72 -34.06 25.27 12.46
C GLU A 72 -34.31 24.24 13.59
N SER A 73 -33.85 24.58 14.79
CA SER A 73 -34.13 23.94 16.08
C SER A 73 -33.57 22.52 16.35
N THR A 74 -32.25 22.39 16.57
CA THR A 74 -31.77 21.34 17.48
C THR A 74 -32.06 21.75 18.92
N THR A 75 -33.17 21.25 19.46
CA THR A 75 -33.41 21.18 20.90
C THR A 75 -32.19 20.57 21.60
N ARG A 76 -31.64 21.33 22.55
CA ARG A 76 -30.61 20.86 23.48
C ARG A 76 -31.19 19.68 24.26
N LYS A 77 -30.75 18.46 23.95
CA LYS A 77 -31.06 17.28 24.78
C LYS A 77 -30.25 17.41 26.07
N ASN A 78 -30.95 17.64 27.18
CA ASN A 78 -30.37 17.71 28.51
C ASN A 78 -29.68 16.38 28.84
N ILE A 79 -28.48 16.44 29.41
CA ILE A 79 -27.60 15.28 29.70
C ILE A 79 -28.15 14.39 30.85
N ASN A 80 -29.29 14.76 31.45
CA ASN A 80 -29.80 14.14 32.68
C ASN A 80 -30.80 12.99 32.47
N GLU A 81 -31.02 12.53 31.23
CA GLU A 81 -31.89 11.38 30.97
C GLU A 81 -31.06 10.15 30.60
N ILE A 82 -30.31 9.65 31.57
CA ILE A 82 -29.86 8.26 31.56
C ILE A 82 -31.00 7.47 32.23
N PRO A 83 -31.66 6.51 31.56
CA PRO A 83 -32.56 5.62 32.27
C PRO A 83 -31.69 4.75 33.17
N LEU A 84 -31.69 5.06 34.47
CA LEU A 84 -31.16 4.18 35.51
C LEU A 84 -31.80 2.80 35.31
N SER A 85 -31.00 1.86 34.86
CA SER A 85 -31.40 0.45 34.71
C SER A 85 -31.95 -0.03 36.05
N LYS A 86 -33.22 -0.43 36.04
CA LYS A 86 -33.99 -1.03 37.14
C LYS A 86 -33.48 -2.43 37.55
N TYR A 87 -32.18 -2.66 37.52
CA TYR A 87 -31.53 -3.92 37.86
C TYR A 87 -30.29 -3.62 38.71
N ILE A 88 -30.51 -3.09 39.90
CA ILE A 88 -29.56 -3.26 41.00
C ILE A 88 -30.10 -4.46 41.77
N LEU A 89 -29.45 -5.63 41.65
CA LEU A 89 -29.70 -6.68 42.62
C LEU A 89 -29.30 -6.13 44.00
N PRO A 90 -30.15 -6.27 45.04
CA PRO A 90 -29.75 -5.91 46.38
C PRO A 90 -28.51 -6.72 46.74
N MET A 91 -27.43 -6.03 47.06
CA MET A 91 -26.22 -6.67 47.56
C MET A 91 -26.55 -7.26 48.93
N GLU A 92 -26.59 -8.59 49.04
CA GLU A 92 -26.66 -9.25 50.35
C GLU A 92 -25.44 -8.83 51.18
N GLU A 93 -25.71 -8.33 52.39
CA GLU A 93 -24.68 -8.08 53.39
C GLU A 93 -23.99 -9.42 53.72
N PRO A 94 -22.65 -9.48 53.74
CA PRO A 94 -21.97 -10.74 54.03
C PRO A 94 -22.28 -11.16 55.48
N LEU A 95 -22.93 -12.31 55.63
CA LEU A 95 -23.17 -12.96 56.91
C LEU A 95 -21.86 -13.04 57.70
N ILE A 96 -21.92 -12.47 58.89
CA ILE A 96 -20.88 -12.43 59.90
C ILE A 96 -20.36 -13.85 60.16
N LYS A 97 -19.07 -14.05 59.85
CA LYS A 97 -18.11 -15.00 60.44
C LYS A 97 -18.73 -16.25 61.10
N GLN A 98 -18.87 -17.32 60.34
CA GLN A 98 -18.75 -18.65 60.96
C GLN A 98 -17.25 -18.92 61.20
N PRO A 99 -16.84 -19.40 62.39
CA PRO A 99 -15.47 -19.81 62.62
C PRO A 99 -15.20 -21.03 61.73
N ILE A 100 -14.30 -20.85 60.76
CA ILE A 100 -13.73 -21.94 59.97
C ILE A 100 -13.14 -22.94 60.98
N LYS A 101 -13.72 -24.14 61.08
CA LYS A 101 -13.04 -25.26 61.73
C LYS A 101 -11.77 -25.49 60.90
N GLN A 102 -10.62 -25.15 61.48
CA GLN A 102 -9.33 -25.41 60.87
C GLN A 102 -9.12 -26.92 60.93
N ASP A 103 -9.57 -27.62 59.89
CA ASP A 103 -9.09 -28.97 59.65
C ASP A 103 -7.58 -28.89 59.36
N LEU A 104 -6.87 -29.88 59.89
CA LEU A 104 -5.42 -30.07 59.92
C LEU A 104 -4.68 -29.49 58.71
N PRO A 105 -3.47 -28.90 58.89
CA PRO A 105 -2.74 -28.32 57.78
C PRO A 105 -2.41 -29.43 56.78
N LEU A 106 -3.07 -29.38 55.62
CA LEU A 106 -2.58 -30.05 54.43
C LEU A 106 -1.19 -29.44 54.18
N ILE A 107 -0.15 -30.26 54.37
CA ILE A 107 1.22 -29.89 54.03
C ILE A 107 1.22 -29.70 52.51
N ASP A 108 0.97 -28.47 52.09
CA ASP A 108 1.16 -28.05 50.71
C ASP A 108 2.64 -28.23 50.43
N SER A 109 2.95 -29.28 49.67
CA SER A 109 4.24 -29.52 49.07
C SER A 109 4.74 -28.22 48.46
N SER A 110 5.84 -27.73 49.03
CA SER A 110 6.59 -26.55 48.64
C SER A 110 6.41 -26.16 47.17
N PHE A 111 5.61 -25.13 46.92
CA PHE A 111 5.79 -24.29 45.73
C PHE A 111 7.12 -23.53 45.91
N GLN A 112 8.24 -24.20 45.66
CA GLN A 112 9.52 -23.51 45.51
C GLN A 112 9.41 -22.61 44.28
N LEU A 113 9.33 -21.30 44.53
CA LEU A 113 9.50 -20.31 43.47
C LEU A 113 10.85 -20.54 42.80
N PRO A 114 10.92 -20.56 41.46
CA PRO A 114 12.17 -20.80 40.75
C PRO A 114 13.22 -19.74 41.15
N PRO A 115 14.53 -20.09 41.13
CA PRO A 115 15.59 -19.22 41.64
C PRO A 115 15.54 -17.82 41.00
N THR A 116 15.28 -16.80 41.83
CA THR A 116 14.98 -15.42 41.40
C THR A 116 16.25 -14.60 41.12
N GLU A 117 17.43 -15.20 41.33
CA GLU A 117 18.72 -14.51 41.39
C GLU A 117 19.06 -13.74 40.11
N ASN A 118 18.67 -14.26 38.94
CA ASN A 118 18.97 -13.65 37.63
C ASN A 118 17.78 -12.91 36.99
N THR A 119 16.58 -12.99 37.57
CA THR A 119 15.38 -12.39 36.97
C THR A 119 15.30 -10.91 37.29
N LEU A 120 15.69 -10.49 38.50
CA LEU A 120 15.66 -9.09 38.93
C LEU A 120 16.61 -8.22 38.13
N GLU A 121 17.83 -8.69 37.85
CA GLU A 121 18.79 -7.96 37.01
C GLU A 121 18.30 -7.82 35.57
N LYS A 122 17.76 -8.90 34.99
CA LYS A 122 17.16 -8.87 33.64
C LYS A 122 15.98 -7.90 33.58
N LEU A 123 15.15 -7.85 34.61
CA LEU A 123 14.03 -6.89 34.71
C LEU A 123 14.54 -5.45 34.88
N ALA A 124 15.59 -5.22 35.68
CA ALA A 124 16.21 -3.92 35.86
C ALA A 124 16.82 -3.39 34.54
N ILE A 125 17.55 -4.24 33.81
CA ILE A 125 18.11 -3.90 32.48
C ILE A 125 16.97 -3.53 31.51
N ARG A 126 15.88 -4.31 31.48
CA ARG A 126 14.69 -4.02 30.65
C ARG A 126 14.07 -2.67 31.03
N LEU A 127 13.95 -2.37 32.32
CA LEU A 127 13.44 -1.08 32.80
C LEU A 127 14.32 0.09 32.35
N ILE A 128 15.65 -0.05 32.36
CA ILE A 128 16.57 0.99 31.85
C ILE A 128 16.32 1.23 30.36
N VAL A 129 16.19 0.17 29.55
CA VAL A 129 15.88 0.29 28.11
C VAL A 129 14.54 0.97 27.89
N ILE A 130 13.52 0.60 28.65
CA ILE A 130 12.18 1.20 28.58
C ILE A 130 12.25 2.69 28.95
N ARG A 131 12.95 3.07 30.02
CA ARG A 131 13.13 4.46 30.44
C ARG A 131 13.86 5.28 29.38
N ARG A 132 14.90 4.73 28.75
CA ARG A 132 15.60 5.39 27.62
C ARG A 132 14.67 5.60 26.43
N LYS A 133 13.90 4.58 26.04
CA LYS A 133 12.90 4.69 24.95
C LYS A 133 11.79 5.69 25.28
N LYS A 134 11.28 5.67 26.51
CA LYS A 134 10.30 6.64 27.05
C LYS A 134 10.85 8.05 26.93
N MET A 135 12.08 8.29 27.38
CA MET A 135 12.70 9.60 27.35
C MET A 135 12.93 10.09 25.92
N LYS A 136 13.40 9.22 25.00
CA LYS A 136 13.53 9.56 23.57
C LYS A 136 12.18 9.93 22.94
N LYS A 137 11.10 9.18 23.23
CA LYS A 137 9.74 9.48 22.76
C LYS A 137 9.23 10.80 23.33
N HIS A 138 9.43 11.04 24.63
CA HIS A 138 9.04 12.27 25.30
C HIS A 138 9.73 13.49 24.69
N LYS A 139 11.07 13.46 24.58
CA LYS A 139 11.86 14.54 23.97
C LYS A 139 11.45 14.78 22.51
N ARG A 140 11.23 13.71 21.73
CA ARG A 140 10.73 13.81 20.36
C ARG A 140 9.37 14.50 20.30
N LYS A 141 8.41 14.10 21.13
CA LYS A 141 7.08 14.74 21.21
C LYS A 141 7.20 16.22 21.57
N LYS A 142 8.03 16.57 22.56
CA LYS A 142 8.29 17.97 22.96
C LYS A 142 8.85 18.78 21.79
N LEU A 143 9.83 18.23 21.06
CA LEU A 143 10.37 18.85 19.86
C LEU A 143 9.31 19.04 18.77
N ARG A 144 8.45 18.04 18.52
CA ARG A 144 7.39 18.13 17.51
C ARG A 144 6.39 19.24 17.81
N LYS A 145 6.04 19.43 19.09
CA LYS A 145 5.17 20.52 19.51
C LYS A 145 5.84 21.87 19.30
N ARG A 146 7.10 22.02 19.71
CA ARG A 146 7.88 23.26 19.56
C ARG A 146 8.09 23.66 18.10
N MET A 147 8.39 22.69 17.22
CA MET A 147 8.74 22.94 15.81
C MET A 147 7.58 22.73 14.83
N LYS A 148 6.32 22.66 15.32
CA LYS A 148 5.13 22.30 14.52
C LYS A 148 5.05 23.09 13.22
N PHE A 149 5.20 24.42 13.30
CA PHE A 149 5.04 25.32 12.15
C PHE A 149 6.23 25.26 11.19
N ALA A 150 7.46 25.21 11.70
CA ALA A 150 8.65 25.08 10.88
C ALA A 150 8.61 23.79 10.02
N TRP A 151 8.18 22.67 10.60
CA TRP A 151 8.02 21.43 9.86
C TRP A 151 6.81 21.42 8.93
N ALA A 152 5.73 22.11 9.28
CA ALA A 152 4.61 22.31 8.37
C ALA A 152 5.06 23.08 7.12
N ARG A 153 5.85 24.15 7.27
CA ARG A 153 6.45 24.88 6.14
C ARG A 153 7.34 24.00 5.28
N ILE A 154 8.24 23.22 5.89
CA ILE A 154 9.10 22.29 5.16
C ILE A 154 8.27 21.23 4.41
N ARG A 155 7.21 20.71 5.03
CA ARG A 155 6.32 19.73 4.39
C ARG A 155 5.57 20.35 3.21
N ALA A 156 5.04 21.55 3.37
CA ALA A 156 4.36 22.28 2.28
C ALA A 156 5.30 22.47 1.09
N ASN A 157 6.53 22.95 1.33
CA ASN A 157 7.53 23.15 0.27
C ASN A 157 7.89 21.83 -0.44
N ARG A 158 8.04 20.73 0.32
CA ARG A 158 8.28 19.40 -0.27
C ARG A 158 7.11 18.94 -1.13
N ASN A 159 5.87 19.20 -0.70
CA ASN A 159 4.68 18.83 -1.47
C ASN A 159 4.60 19.65 -2.76
N ILE A 160 4.87 20.95 -2.70
CA ILE A 160 4.91 21.83 -3.89
C ILE A 160 6.00 21.36 -4.86
N ALA A 161 7.19 21.03 -4.37
CA ALA A 161 8.26 20.54 -5.23
C ALA A 161 7.90 19.21 -5.91
N LYS A 162 7.25 18.29 -5.18
CA LYS A 162 6.74 17.03 -5.74
C LYS A 162 5.68 17.27 -6.81
N GLU A 163 4.73 18.16 -6.53
CA GLU A 163 3.67 18.51 -7.48
C GLU A 163 4.24 19.11 -8.76
N LYS A 164 5.20 20.03 -8.65
CA LYS A 164 5.90 20.59 -9.82
C LYS A 164 6.63 19.53 -10.62
N ALA A 165 7.35 18.62 -9.96
CA ALA A 165 8.04 17.51 -10.64
C ALA A 165 7.05 16.62 -11.39
N PHE A 166 5.92 16.29 -10.75
CA PHE A 166 4.84 15.52 -11.36
C PHE A 166 4.23 16.22 -12.58
N GLN A 167 3.97 17.52 -12.49
CA GLN A 167 3.44 18.31 -13.61
C GLN A 167 4.41 18.37 -14.79
N VAL A 168 5.71 18.52 -14.52
CA VAL A 168 6.75 18.50 -15.56
C VAL A 168 6.79 17.14 -16.27
N GLU A 169 6.72 16.04 -15.51
CA GLU A 169 6.67 14.69 -16.08
C GLU A 169 5.43 14.51 -16.96
N LEU A 170 4.26 14.94 -16.50
CA LEU A 170 3.02 14.84 -17.26
C LEU A 170 3.08 15.66 -18.56
N LEU A 171 3.60 16.89 -18.50
CA LEU A 171 3.80 17.71 -19.70
C LEU A 171 4.81 17.08 -20.65
N ALA A 172 5.85 16.42 -20.15
CA ALA A 172 6.80 15.69 -20.98
C ALA A 172 6.12 14.53 -21.71
N GLN A 173 5.27 13.75 -21.03
CA GLN A 173 4.50 12.67 -21.65
C GLN A 173 3.53 13.20 -22.72
N ILE A 174 2.83 14.30 -22.43
CA ILE A 174 1.94 14.95 -23.40
C ILE A 174 2.72 15.41 -24.64
N LYS A 175 3.88 16.06 -24.44
CA LYS A 175 4.75 16.47 -25.55
C LYS A 175 5.24 15.29 -26.37
N GLN A 176 5.66 14.20 -25.71
CA GLN A 176 6.04 12.97 -26.39
C GLN A 176 4.90 12.38 -27.21
N ALA A 177 3.67 12.40 -26.68
CA ALA A 177 2.48 11.93 -27.40
C ALA A 177 2.14 12.83 -28.60
N HIS A 178 2.29 14.15 -28.49
CA HIS A 178 2.10 15.06 -29.63
C HIS A 178 3.18 14.92 -30.70
N MET A 179 4.42 14.64 -30.30
CA MET A 179 5.53 14.39 -31.22
C MET A 179 5.55 12.97 -31.78
N PHE A 180 4.61 12.11 -31.35
CA PHE A 180 4.57 10.72 -31.78
C PHE A 180 4.06 10.64 -33.23
N ASP A 181 4.95 10.24 -34.12
CA ASP A 181 4.63 9.88 -35.49
C ASP A 181 4.64 8.36 -35.64
N ALA A 182 3.49 7.81 -36.01
CA ALA A 182 3.29 6.37 -36.16
C ALA A 182 4.11 5.79 -37.31
N GLN A 183 4.30 6.53 -38.41
CA GLN A 183 5.06 6.05 -39.56
C GLN A 183 6.53 5.88 -39.18
N LYS A 184 7.12 6.95 -38.62
CA LYS A 184 8.48 6.93 -38.10
C LYS A 184 8.69 5.85 -37.05
N TYR A 185 7.74 5.65 -36.14
CA TYR A 185 7.82 4.58 -35.14
C TYR A 185 7.89 3.18 -35.78
N VAL A 186 7.07 2.92 -36.81
CA VAL A 186 7.10 1.65 -37.53
C VAL A 186 8.41 1.48 -38.30
N GLU A 187 8.88 2.51 -38.98
CA GLU A 187 10.18 2.51 -39.68
C GLU A 187 11.33 2.22 -38.72
N GLU A 188 11.37 2.85 -37.55
CA GLU A 188 12.38 2.57 -36.52
C GLU A 188 12.32 1.11 -36.04
N ARG A 189 11.12 0.53 -35.90
CA ARG A 189 10.96 -0.89 -35.53
C ARG A 189 11.42 -1.84 -36.63
N LEU A 190 11.07 -1.57 -37.88
CA LEU A 190 11.56 -2.34 -39.03
C LEU A 190 13.08 -2.24 -39.14
N ALA A 191 13.64 -1.03 -38.98
CA ALA A 191 15.08 -0.82 -38.98
C ALA A 191 15.80 -1.59 -37.86
N ILE A 192 15.18 -1.76 -36.68
CA ILE A 192 15.73 -2.61 -35.62
C ILE A 192 15.73 -4.09 -36.01
N LEU A 193 14.70 -4.56 -36.72
CA LEU A 193 14.64 -5.93 -37.22
C LEU A 193 15.63 -6.18 -38.36
N ASP A 194 15.82 -5.18 -39.22
CA ASP A 194 16.74 -5.24 -40.36
C ASP A 194 18.21 -5.06 -39.95
N LYS A 195 18.47 -4.51 -38.75
CA LYS A 195 19.84 -4.40 -38.23
C LYS A 195 20.47 -5.78 -38.10
N GLU A 196 21.62 -5.96 -38.76
CA GLU A 196 22.42 -7.17 -38.68
C GLU A 196 22.87 -7.44 -37.24
N ILE A 197 22.28 -8.44 -36.59
CA ILE A 197 22.71 -8.88 -35.26
C ILE A 197 24.00 -9.69 -35.41
N LEU A 198 25.14 -9.06 -35.14
CA LEU A 198 26.43 -9.72 -35.13
C LEU A 198 26.67 -10.42 -33.79
N PRO A 199 27.21 -11.66 -33.80
CA PRO A 199 27.61 -12.33 -32.56
C PRO A 199 28.78 -11.59 -31.91
N LYS A 200 28.83 -11.60 -30.57
CA LYS A 200 29.90 -10.97 -29.79
C LYS A 200 31.23 -11.74 -29.84
N SER A 201 31.17 -13.02 -30.19
CA SER A 201 32.32 -13.89 -30.29
C SER A 201 32.28 -14.67 -31.60
N TYR A 202 33.45 -15.12 -32.05
CA TYR A 202 33.59 -15.97 -33.23
C TYR A 202 34.55 -17.10 -32.91
N ARG A 203 34.10 -18.36 -33.13
CA ARG A 203 34.87 -19.58 -32.79
C ARG A 203 35.30 -19.70 -31.31
N GLY A 204 34.62 -19.01 -30.40
CA GLY A 204 34.89 -19.05 -28.96
C GLY A 204 35.68 -17.85 -28.43
N GLU A 205 36.31 -17.06 -29.30
CA GLU A 205 37.08 -15.87 -28.90
C GLU A 205 36.24 -14.59 -29.06
N ILE A 206 36.42 -13.64 -28.13
CA ILE A 206 35.82 -12.32 -28.21
C ILE A 206 36.73 -11.46 -29.09
N LEU A 207 36.21 -11.05 -30.24
CA LEU A 207 36.95 -10.31 -31.26
C LEU A 207 36.25 -8.98 -31.55
N PRO A 208 36.96 -7.98 -32.09
CA PRO A 208 36.34 -6.76 -32.57
C PRO A 208 35.25 -7.03 -33.62
N VAL A 209 34.17 -6.24 -33.57
CA VAL A 209 32.97 -6.42 -34.40
C VAL A 209 33.29 -6.46 -35.90
N GLU A 210 34.22 -5.61 -36.34
CA GLU A 210 34.66 -5.54 -37.74
C GLU A 210 35.30 -6.84 -38.22
N ILE A 211 36.14 -7.46 -37.37
CA ILE A 211 36.80 -8.74 -37.67
C ILE A 211 35.77 -9.86 -37.76
N ILE A 212 34.82 -9.90 -36.82
CA ILE A 212 33.73 -10.89 -36.83
C ILE A 212 32.91 -10.75 -38.11
N LYS A 213 32.56 -9.52 -38.51
CA LYS A 213 31.84 -9.24 -39.77
C LYS A 213 32.62 -9.77 -40.98
N LYS A 214 33.93 -9.49 -41.07
CA LYS A 214 34.80 -9.99 -42.14
C LYS A 214 34.83 -11.52 -42.19
N PHE A 215 34.93 -12.19 -41.05
CA PHE A 215 34.92 -13.66 -40.99
C PHE A 215 33.58 -14.28 -41.37
N ILE A 216 32.47 -13.69 -40.95
CA ILE A 216 31.12 -14.11 -41.36
C ILE A 216 30.97 -13.95 -42.87
N GLN A 217 31.36 -12.81 -43.43
CA GLN A 217 31.27 -12.52 -44.86
C GLN A 217 32.13 -13.47 -45.69
N GLN A 218 33.37 -13.75 -45.27
CA GLN A 218 34.22 -14.76 -45.92
C GLN A 218 33.60 -16.16 -45.88
N LYS A 219 32.98 -16.55 -44.76
CA LYS A 219 32.29 -17.85 -44.61
C LYS A 219 31.10 -17.95 -45.57
N ILE A 220 30.30 -16.88 -45.68
CA ILE A 220 29.19 -16.79 -46.63
C ILE A 220 29.70 -16.89 -48.08
N GLN A 221 30.72 -16.12 -48.44
CA GLN A 221 31.28 -16.10 -49.81
C GLN A 221 31.86 -17.47 -50.21
N LYS A 222 32.56 -18.15 -49.29
CA LYS A 222 33.01 -19.54 -49.50
C LYS A 222 31.84 -20.48 -49.76
N ARG A 223 30.73 -20.33 -49.02
CA ARG A 223 29.51 -21.13 -49.20
C ARG A 223 28.86 -20.87 -50.57
N ILE A 224 28.73 -19.60 -50.97
CA ILE A 224 28.21 -19.20 -52.29
C ILE A 224 29.07 -19.79 -53.41
N ARG A 225 30.40 -19.66 -53.32
CA ARG A 225 31.33 -20.23 -54.31
C ARG A 225 31.17 -21.75 -54.44
N LYS A 226 30.90 -22.45 -53.32
CA LYS A 226 30.63 -23.90 -53.34
C LYS A 226 29.34 -24.24 -54.09
N TYR A 227 28.25 -23.49 -53.85
CA TYR A 227 26.95 -23.72 -54.54
C TYR A 227 26.99 -23.36 -56.02
N ARG A 228 27.77 -22.36 -56.43
CA ARG A 228 27.92 -21.94 -57.83
C ARG A 228 28.80 -22.86 -58.68
N ARG A 229 29.44 -23.89 -58.10
CA ARG A 229 30.23 -24.84 -58.90
C ARG A 229 29.27 -25.62 -59.81
N PRO A 230 29.50 -25.64 -61.13
CA PRO A 230 28.67 -26.43 -62.03
C PRO A 230 28.75 -27.90 -61.61
N ARG A 231 27.58 -28.57 -61.53
CA ARG A 231 27.53 -30.01 -61.29
C ARG A 231 27.92 -30.70 -62.58
N ILE A 232 29.11 -31.28 -62.60
CA ILE A 232 29.54 -32.17 -63.68
C ILE A 232 28.58 -33.37 -63.63
N LYS A 233 27.77 -33.55 -64.67
CA LYS A 233 27.06 -34.81 -64.87
C LYS A 233 28.03 -35.74 -65.60
N LEU A 234 28.14 -36.97 -65.11
CA LEU A 234 28.85 -38.02 -65.83
C LEU A 234 27.87 -38.52 -66.89
N ASP A 235 28.26 -38.36 -68.16
CA ASP A 235 27.58 -38.92 -69.33
C ASP A 235 27.80 -40.43 -69.42
#